data_AF-A0A397SD55-F1
#
_entry.id   AF-A0A397SD55-F1
#
_cell.length_a   1.000
_cell.length_b   1.000
_cell.length_c   1.000
_cell.angle_alpha   90.00
_cell.angle_beta   90.00
_cell.angle_gamma   90.00
#
_symmetry.space_group_name_H-M   'P 1'
#
loop_
_entity.id
_entity.type
_entity.pdbx_description
1 polymer ?
#
loop_
_entity_poly.entity_id
_entity_poly.type
_entity_poly.pdbx_seq_one_letter_code
_entity_poly.pdbx_strand_id
1 'polypeptide(L)'
;MSITSNPVSHCGSQRQTMIEFSTMFSPKKFKKPLNVKAPTDKSLKVPDDTSTNILRDWARHLRDKYKDERYGDDDIFQDPLLLIEWDDVGIMQRNLNNPQNDKSTLVNLIRAQPGCSQFPEDGVPSDCAFAFDKRQNMANALAILATNAWSKHINGVNDVGRVYSILIPKTGKLDVVEEIYVFNL
;
A
#
# COMPACT_ATOMS: atom_id res chain seq x y z
N MET A 1 -32.90 -39.94 -13.15
CA MET A 1 -33.14 -38.51 -13.39
C MET A 1 -32.08 -37.74 -12.63
N SER A 2 -31.08 -37.24 -13.35
CA SER A 2 -30.14 -36.21 -12.87
C SER A 2 -30.89 -34.89 -12.71
N ILE A 3 -30.49 -34.03 -11.76
CA ILE A 3 -29.98 -32.65 -11.99
C ILE A 3 -29.13 -32.25 -10.76
N THR A 4 -27.86 -31.94 -11.03
CA THR A 4 -26.95 -31.19 -10.17
C THR A 4 -27.19 -29.68 -10.34
N SER A 5 -26.94 -28.87 -9.31
CA SER A 5 -26.57 -27.47 -9.54
C SER A 5 -25.57 -26.96 -8.49
N ASN A 6 -24.45 -26.46 -9.01
CA ASN A 6 -23.30 -25.90 -8.31
C ASN A 6 -23.59 -24.47 -7.81
N PRO A 7 -22.89 -23.99 -6.76
CA PRO A 7 -22.83 -22.57 -6.47
C PRO A 7 -21.88 -21.85 -7.45
N VAL A 8 -22.38 -20.78 -8.05
CA VAL A 8 -21.63 -19.86 -8.91
C VAL A 8 -20.69 -19.03 -8.04
N SER A 9 -19.38 -19.27 -8.19
CA SER A 9 -18.32 -18.35 -7.77
C SER A 9 -18.24 -17.22 -8.79
N HIS A 10 -18.51 -15.99 -8.37
CA HIS A 10 -18.16 -14.80 -9.14
C HIS A 10 -16.78 -14.33 -8.67
N CYS A 11 -15.77 -14.70 -9.47
CA CYS A 11 -14.41 -14.20 -9.40
C CYS A 11 -14.44 -12.69 -9.74
N GLY A 12 -14.45 -11.84 -8.71
CA GLY A 12 -14.24 -10.42 -8.86
C GLY A 12 -12.79 -10.15 -9.27
N SER A 13 -12.60 -9.78 -10.53
CA SER A 13 -11.33 -9.34 -11.09
C SER A 13 -10.81 -8.13 -10.30
N GLN A 14 -9.80 -8.34 -9.45
CA GLN A 14 -9.00 -7.27 -8.87
C GLN A 14 -8.24 -6.58 -10.01
N ARG A 15 -8.50 -5.28 -10.22
CA ARG A 15 -7.75 -4.46 -11.16
C ARG A 15 -6.37 -4.17 -10.56
N GLN A 16 -5.41 -5.02 -10.88
CA GLN A 16 -3.99 -4.77 -10.65
C GLN A 16 -3.59 -3.59 -11.56
N THR A 17 -3.25 -2.45 -10.97
CA THR A 17 -2.87 -1.26 -11.75
C THR A 17 -1.37 -1.07 -11.61
N MET A 18 -0.60 -1.51 -12.62
CA MET A 18 0.85 -1.33 -12.66
C MET A 18 1.18 0.17 -12.79
N ILE A 19 1.73 0.78 -11.75
CA ILE A 19 2.29 2.13 -11.83
C ILE A 19 3.76 2.03 -12.27
N GLU A 20 4.08 2.48 -13.49
CA GLU A 20 5.45 2.46 -14.00
C GLU A 20 6.31 3.57 -13.37
N PHE A 21 7.02 3.27 -12.28
CA PHE A 21 8.11 4.11 -11.77
C PHE A 21 9.46 3.76 -12.42
N SER A 22 9.53 3.81 -13.76
CA SER A 22 10.74 3.40 -14.50
C SER A 22 11.96 4.30 -14.24
N THR A 23 11.81 5.43 -13.53
CA THR A 23 12.89 6.39 -13.25
C THR A 23 13.48 6.29 -11.84
N MET A 24 12.89 5.53 -10.92
CA MET A 24 13.35 5.53 -9.52
C MET A 24 14.60 4.66 -9.26
N PHE A 25 14.92 3.71 -10.15
CA PHE A 25 15.86 2.63 -9.84
C PHE A 25 16.97 2.38 -10.89
N SER A 26 17.22 3.31 -11.81
CA SER A 26 18.35 3.19 -12.76
C SER A 26 19.69 3.68 -12.18
N PRO A 27 20.78 2.90 -12.24
CA PRO A 27 22.12 3.38 -11.90
C PRO A 27 22.76 4.19 -13.05
N LYS A 28 22.70 5.53 -12.94
CA LYS A 28 23.52 6.63 -13.51
C LYS A 28 24.15 6.50 -14.93
N LYS A 29 23.83 7.43 -15.86
CA LYS A 29 24.71 8.48 -16.49
C LYS A 29 24.08 9.18 -17.74
N PHE A 30 23.98 10.52 -17.67
CA PHE A 30 24.00 11.58 -18.72
C PHE A 30 23.37 11.46 -20.14
N LYS A 31 22.57 12.52 -20.45
CA LYS A 31 22.37 13.34 -21.70
C LYS A 31 21.33 13.00 -22.79
N LYS A 32 20.46 14.03 -22.96
CA LYS A 32 19.67 14.56 -24.10
C LYS A 32 18.25 14.01 -24.38
N PRO A 33 17.31 14.89 -24.76
CA PRO A 33 15.88 14.61 -24.66
C PRO A 33 15.36 13.95 -25.93
N LEU A 34 14.65 12.83 -25.78
CA LEU A 34 13.81 12.32 -26.86
C LEU A 34 12.37 12.77 -26.62
N ASN A 35 11.93 13.59 -27.55
CA ASN A 35 10.57 14.04 -27.78
C ASN A 35 9.68 12.81 -28.06
N VAL A 36 8.84 12.43 -27.11
CA VAL A 36 7.76 11.47 -27.32
C VAL A 36 6.48 12.08 -26.76
N LYS A 37 5.52 12.37 -27.64
CA LYS A 37 4.17 12.80 -27.27
C LYS A 37 3.51 11.68 -26.47
N ALA A 38 3.19 11.96 -25.20
CA ALA A 38 2.42 11.06 -24.36
C ALA A 38 0.93 11.11 -24.76
N PRO A 39 0.22 9.96 -24.87
CA PRO A 39 -1.23 9.94 -24.90
C PRO A 39 -1.75 10.34 -23.52
N THR A 40 -2.66 11.30 -23.50
CA THR A 40 -3.47 11.70 -22.35
C THR A 40 -4.32 10.52 -21.88
N ASP A 41 -3.92 9.91 -20.77
CA ASP A 41 -4.85 9.12 -19.96
C ASP A 41 -4.75 9.55 -18.49
N LYS A 42 -5.91 9.53 -17.84
CA LYS A 42 -6.22 10.29 -16.62
C LYS A 42 -5.21 10.00 -15.51
N SER A 43 -4.48 11.06 -15.13
CA SER A 43 -3.45 11.11 -14.10
C SER A 43 -3.84 10.33 -12.84
N LEU A 44 -3.26 9.13 -12.66
CA LEU A 44 -2.89 8.71 -11.32
C LEU A 44 -1.98 9.81 -10.76
N LYS A 45 -2.28 10.30 -9.56
CA LYS A 45 -1.42 11.27 -8.90
C LYS A 45 -0.06 10.62 -8.70
N VAL A 46 0.98 11.30 -9.16
CA VAL A 46 2.36 10.98 -8.77
C VAL A 46 2.39 10.96 -7.23
N PRO A 47 2.96 9.93 -6.59
CA PRO A 47 3.11 9.90 -5.13
C PRO A 47 3.81 11.18 -4.71
N ASP A 48 3.33 11.79 -3.63
CA ASP A 48 3.99 12.96 -3.07
C ASP A 48 5.48 12.67 -2.77
N ASP A 49 6.28 13.73 -2.63
CA ASP A 49 7.72 13.59 -2.35
C ASP A 49 7.96 12.73 -1.10
N THR A 50 7.02 12.75 -0.15
CA THR A 50 7.00 11.94 1.07
C THR A 50 6.89 10.44 0.77
N SER A 51 5.87 10.01 0.03
CA SER A 51 5.62 8.62 -0.34
C SER A 51 6.76 8.09 -1.22
N THR A 52 7.23 8.91 -2.15
CA THR A 52 8.41 8.59 -2.98
C THR A 52 9.65 8.32 -2.12
N ASN A 53 9.90 9.14 -1.10
CA ASN A 53 11.05 8.96 -0.21
C ASN A 53 10.89 7.72 0.67
N ILE A 54 9.69 7.46 1.22
CA ILE A 54 9.37 6.24 1.98
C ILE A 54 9.66 5.00 1.14
N LEU A 55 9.18 4.96 -0.10
CA LEU A 55 9.41 3.81 -1.00
C LEU A 55 10.87 3.60 -1.33
N ARG A 56 11.62 4.69 -1.54
CA ARG A 56 13.06 4.63 -1.81
C ARG A 56 13.82 4.11 -0.59
N ASP A 57 13.48 4.59 0.60
CA ASP A 57 14.12 4.19 1.85
C ASP A 57 13.81 2.73 2.19
N TRP A 58 12.57 2.29 2.03
CA TRP A 58 12.19 0.89 2.22
C TRP A 58 12.90 -0.04 1.23
N ALA A 59 12.92 0.32 -0.07
CA ALA A 59 13.65 -0.46 -1.08
C ALA A 59 15.16 -0.56 -0.78
N ARG A 60 15.77 0.50 -0.23
CA ARG A 60 17.17 0.48 0.21
C ARG A 60 17.33 -0.51 1.37
N HIS A 61 16.50 -0.41 2.40
CA HIS A 61 16.54 -1.31 3.55
C HIS A 61 16.42 -2.79 3.12
N LEU A 62 15.46 -3.13 2.26
CA LEU A 62 15.28 -4.50 1.79
C LEU A 62 16.49 -5.03 1.02
N ARG A 63 17.08 -4.21 0.14
CA ARG A 63 18.31 -4.61 -0.57
C ARG A 63 19.47 -4.86 0.39
N ASP A 64 19.60 -4.05 1.44
CA ASP A 64 20.64 -4.23 2.44
C ASP A 64 20.39 -5.48 3.31
N LYS A 65 19.14 -5.73 3.69
CA LYS A 65 18.70 -6.91 4.45
C LYS A 65 18.94 -8.22 3.67
N TYR A 66 18.62 -8.22 2.38
CA TYR A 66 18.66 -9.39 1.50
C TYR A 66 19.90 -9.45 0.60
N LYS A 67 20.94 -8.65 0.86
CA LYS A 67 22.12 -8.50 -0.01
C LYS A 67 22.86 -9.81 -0.29
N ASP A 68 22.86 -10.73 0.68
CA ASP A 68 23.57 -12.01 0.63
C ASP A 68 22.66 -13.17 0.16
N GLU A 69 21.37 -12.89 -0.07
CA GLU A 69 20.41 -13.87 -0.56
C GLU A 69 20.34 -13.89 -2.09
N ARG A 70 19.99 -15.07 -2.64
CA ARG A 70 19.92 -15.29 -4.10
C ARG A 70 18.58 -14.81 -4.68
N TYR A 71 18.29 -13.52 -4.54
CA TYR A 71 17.22 -12.87 -5.31
C TYR A 71 17.72 -12.55 -6.72
N GLY A 72 16.99 -13.02 -7.72
CA GLY A 72 17.05 -12.51 -9.09
C GLY A 72 16.59 -11.06 -9.17
N ASP A 73 16.87 -10.42 -10.30
CA ASP A 73 16.61 -8.99 -10.50
C ASP A 73 15.12 -8.63 -10.42
N ASP A 74 14.25 -9.54 -10.86
CA ASP A 74 12.79 -9.38 -10.83
C ASP A 74 12.14 -10.06 -9.61
N ASP A 75 12.92 -10.67 -8.72
CA ASP A 75 12.38 -11.34 -7.54
C ASP A 75 11.85 -10.31 -6.54
N ILE A 76 10.65 -10.60 -6.02
CA ILE A 76 9.96 -9.73 -5.07
C ILE A 76 10.36 -10.10 -3.64
N PHE A 77 10.82 -9.12 -2.86
CA PHE A 77 11.13 -9.31 -1.45
C PHE A 77 9.90 -9.79 -0.67
N GLN A 78 10.15 -10.57 0.38
CA GLN A 78 9.07 -11.17 1.16
C GLN A 78 8.35 -10.16 2.06
N ASP A 79 9.03 -9.08 2.42
CA ASP A 79 8.55 -8.02 3.30
C ASP A 79 7.77 -6.96 2.53
N PRO A 80 6.43 -6.95 2.60
CA PRO A 80 5.65 -5.93 1.93
C PRO A 80 5.61 -4.64 2.76
N LEU A 81 5.17 -3.56 2.12
CA LEU A 81 4.88 -2.28 2.76
C LEU A 81 3.40 -1.96 2.57
N LEU A 82 2.71 -1.68 3.68
CA LEU A 82 1.37 -1.11 3.67
C LEU A 82 1.50 0.41 3.75
N LEU A 83 0.96 1.13 2.77
CA LEU A 83 0.92 2.59 2.74
C LEU A 83 -0.52 3.08 2.89
N ILE A 84 -0.73 4.13 3.68
CA ILE A 84 -2.03 4.78 3.85
C ILE A 84 -1.92 6.26 3.52
N GLU A 85 -2.71 6.69 2.53
CA GLU A 85 -2.97 8.10 2.27
C GLU A 85 -4.18 8.52 3.10
N TRP A 86 -3.95 9.23 4.21
CA TRP A 86 -5.01 9.67 5.11
C TRP A 86 -5.83 10.82 4.53
N ASP A 87 -7.14 10.80 4.77
CA ASP A 87 -8.03 11.94 4.53
C ASP A 87 -8.38 12.58 5.89
N ASP A 88 -7.67 13.66 6.22
CA ASP A 88 -7.85 14.40 7.47
C ASP A 88 -9.29 14.91 7.66
N VAL A 89 -10.00 15.22 6.57
CA VAL A 89 -11.40 15.67 6.65
C VAL A 89 -12.30 14.53 7.07
N GLY A 90 -12.13 13.35 6.47
CA GLY A 90 -12.91 12.16 6.84
C GLY A 90 -12.60 11.64 8.25
N ILE A 91 -11.35 11.74 8.69
CA ILE A 91 -10.96 11.44 10.08
C ILE A 91 -11.62 12.43 11.04
N MET A 92 -11.52 13.73 10.77
CA MET A 92 -12.12 14.78 11.61
C MET A 92 -13.63 14.61 11.75
N GLN A 93 -14.35 14.35 10.65
CA GLN A 93 -15.80 14.13 10.67
C GLN A 93 -16.19 12.94 11.57
N ARG A 94 -15.43 11.84 11.53
CA ARG A 94 -15.68 10.68 12.39
C ARG A 94 -15.36 10.95 13.86
N ASN A 95 -14.30 11.71 14.12
CA ASN A 95 -13.90 12.09 15.47
C ASN A 95 -14.95 12.98 16.17
N LEU A 96 -15.58 13.89 15.42
CA LEU A 96 -16.68 14.74 15.94
C LEU A 96 -17.88 13.91 16.43
N ASN A 97 -18.15 12.77 15.78
CA ASN A 97 -19.24 11.87 16.18
C ASN A 97 -18.85 10.95 17.34
N ASN A 98 -17.58 10.52 17.38
CA ASN A 98 -17.03 9.71 18.47
C ASN A 98 -15.53 10.03 18.64
N PRO A 99 -15.11 10.65 19.75
CA PRO A 99 -13.71 11.03 19.98
C PRO A 99 -12.72 9.86 19.99
N GLN A 100 -13.18 8.62 20.14
CA GLN A 100 -12.36 7.41 20.02
C GLN A 100 -12.02 7.05 18.56
N ASN A 101 -12.71 7.64 17.59
CA ASN A 101 -12.41 7.49 16.17
C ASN A 101 -11.34 8.50 15.78
N ASP A 102 -10.11 8.28 16.23
CA ASP A 102 -8.96 9.10 15.90
C ASP A 102 -7.97 8.35 15.00
N LYS A 103 -7.08 9.10 14.35
CA LYS A 103 -6.02 8.51 13.52
C LYS A 103 -5.15 7.53 14.33
N SER A 104 -4.86 7.88 15.59
CA SER A 104 -3.96 7.09 16.44
C SER A 104 -4.51 5.69 16.71
N THR A 105 -5.83 5.53 16.80
CA THR A 105 -6.49 4.23 17.00
C THR A 105 -6.27 3.29 15.82
N LEU A 106 -6.36 3.76 14.56
CA LEU A 106 -6.05 2.92 13.39
C LEU A 106 -4.56 2.61 13.30
N VAL A 107 -3.72 3.61 13.53
CA VAL A 107 -2.25 3.43 13.54
C VAL A 107 -1.85 2.36 14.57
N ASN A 108 -2.40 2.43 15.77
CA ASN A 108 -2.13 1.45 16.83
C ASN A 108 -2.70 0.08 16.49
N LEU A 109 -3.88 0.01 15.86
CA LEU A 109 -4.47 -1.24 15.40
C LEU A 109 -3.58 -1.97 14.39
N ILE A 110 -2.96 -1.24 13.46
CA ILE A 110 -2.04 -1.79 12.46
C ILE A 110 -0.74 -2.24 13.12
N ARG A 111 -0.15 -1.39 13.97
CA ARG A 111 1.11 -1.70 14.68
C ARG A 111 0.98 -2.88 15.64
N ALA A 112 -0.21 -3.15 16.15
CA ALA A 112 -0.49 -4.32 16.99
C ALA A 112 -0.56 -5.63 16.20
N GLN A 113 -0.56 -5.60 14.87
CA GLN A 113 -0.65 -6.82 14.06
C GLN A 113 0.68 -7.60 14.07
N PRO A 114 0.61 -8.94 14.11
CA PRO A 114 1.81 -9.78 14.03
C PRO A 114 2.66 -9.44 12.82
N GLY A 115 3.97 -9.35 13.01
CA GLY A 115 4.93 -9.10 11.95
C GLY A 115 4.98 -7.66 11.44
N CYS A 116 4.17 -6.73 11.97
CA CYS A 116 4.36 -5.31 11.72
C CYS A 116 5.67 -4.86 12.39
N SER A 117 6.60 -4.33 11.60
CA SER A 117 7.84 -3.73 12.11
C SER A 117 7.75 -2.20 12.06
N GLN A 118 8.56 -1.57 12.89
CA GLN A 118 8.70 -0.13 12.89
C GLN A 118 9.41 0.33 11.60
N PHE A 119 8.86 1.35 10.94
CA PHE A 119 9.50 2.02 9.81
C PHE A 119 9.38 3.55 9.95
N PRO A 120 10.47 4.32 9.78
CA PRO A 120 11.86 3.87 9.71
C PRO A 120 12.32 3.26 11.05
N GLU A 121 13.24 2.29 10.99
CA GLU A 121 13.73 1.57 12.20
C GLU A 121 14.41 2.50 13.21
N ASP A 122 15.24 3.44 12.74
CA ASP A 122 16.05 4.33 13.58
C ASP A 122 15.42 5.73 13.82
N GLY A 123 14.10 5.87 13.70
CA GLY A 123 13.44 7.17 13.75
C GLY A 123 12.07 7.17 14.41
N VAL A 124 11.38 8.30 14.26
CA VAL A 124 9.95 8.39 14.64
C VAL A 124 9.16 7.49 13.69
N PRO A 125 8.40 6.50 14.20
CA PRO A 125 7.63 5.61 13.34
C PRO A 125 6.64 6.38 12.48
N SER A 126 6.64 6.11 11.18
CA SER A 126 5.69 6.67 10.24
C SER A 126 4.26 6.29 10.64
N ASP A 127 3.34 7.24 10.49
CA ASP A 127 1.91 6.99 10.69
C ASP A 127 1.18 6.65 9.38
N CYS A 128 1.90 6.66 8.24
CA CYS A 128 1.36 6.36 6.91
C CYS A 128 2.02 5.14 6.26
N ALA A 129 3.12 4.63 6.79
CA ALA A 129 3.84 3.49 6.21
C ALA A 129 4.14 2.43 7.27
N PHE A 130 3.75 1.19 6.99
CA PHE A 130 3.82 0.06 7.91
C PHE A 130 4.49 -1.12 7.20
N ALA A 131 5.68 -1.47 7.65
CA ALA A 131 6.41 -2.61 7.12
C ALA A 131 5.93 -3.91 7.77
N PHE A 132 5.87 -4.99 6.98
CA PHE A 132 5.60 -6.33 7.50
C PHE A 132 6.71 -7.30 7.10
N ASP A 133 6.97 -8.29 7.95
CA ASP A 133 7.94 -9.36 7.71
C ASP A 133 7.51 -10.35 6.60
N LYS A 134 6.21 -10.47 6.32
CA LYS A 134 5.66 -11.31 5.25
C LYS A 134 4.29 -10.87 4.78
N ARG A 135 3.97 -11.20 3.52
CA ARG A 135 2.68 -10.90 2.87
C ARG A 135 1.45 -11.38 3.65
N GLN A 136 1.50 -12.56 4.26
CA GLN A 136 0.38 -13.09 5.03
C GLN A 136 0.03 -12.21 6.24
N ASN A 137 1.04 -11.64 6.90
CA ASN A 137 0.84 -10.79 8.05
C ASN A 137 0.21 -9.45 7.64
N MET A 138 0.65 -8.86 6.53
CA MET A 138 -0.01 -7.69 5.95
C MET A 138 -1.45 -7.99 5.52
N ALA A 139 -1.71 -9.14 4.90
CA ALA A 139 -3.06 -9.56 4.51
C ALA A 139 -4.01 -9.68 5.73
N ASN A 140 -3.50 -10.20 6.85
CA ASN A 140 -4.27 -10.24 8.10
C ASN A 140 -4.57 -8.83 8.61
N ALA A 141 -3.61 -7.90 8.55
CA ALA A 141 -3.82 -6.51 8.94
C ALA A 141 -4.89 -5.81 8.08
N LEU A 142 -4.87 -6.04 6.76
CA LEU A 142 -5.88 -5.54 5.82
C LEU A 142 -7.27 -6.07 6.16
N ALA A 143 -7.40 -7.36 6.50
CA ALA A 143 -8.68 -7.95 6.91
C ALA A 143 -9.23 -7.33 8.21
N ILE A 144 -8.35 -7.04 9.18
CA ILE A 144 -8.72 -6.35 10.42
C ILE A 144 -9.19 -4.91 10.14
N LEU A 145 -8.48 -4.18 9.28
CA LEU A 145 -8.90 -2.83 8.89
C LEU A 145 -10.23 -2.84 8.12
N ALA A 146 -10.41 -3.76 7.17
CA ALA A 146 -11.65 -3.91 6.40
C ALA A 146 -12.87 -4.30 7.25
N THR A 147 -12.64 -4.91 8.41
CA THR A 147 -13.71 -5.27 9.36
C THR A 147 -13.92 -4.24 10.46
N ASN A 148 -13.03 -3.26 10.60
CA ASN A 148 -13.16 -2.18 11.57
C ASN A 148 -14.41 -1.33 11.26
N ALA A 149 -15.33 -1.26 12.21
CA ALA A 149 -16.63 -0.64 11.97
C ALA A 149 -16.57 0.87 11.75
N TRP A 150 -15.59 1.58 12.32
CA TRP A 150 -15.57 3.04 12.27
C TRP A 150 -14.88 3.57 11.03
N SER A 151 -13.86 2.89 10.52
CA SER A 151 -13.12 3.31 9.33
C SER A 151 -13.77 2.95 8.01
N LYS A 152 -14.89 2.21 8.04
CA LYS A 152 -15.69 1.85 6.86
C LYS A 152 -16.32 3.06 6.19
N HIS A 153 -16.78 2.83 4.95
CA HIS A 153 -17.53 3.82 4.22
C HIS A 153 -18.86 4.12 4.91
N ILE A 154 -19.23 5.41 4.95
CA ILE A 154 -20.51 5.86 5.48
C ILE A 154 -21.07 6.89 4.49
N ASN A 155 -22.30 6.65 4.01
CA ASN A 155 -22.95 7.56 3.07
C ASN A 155 -22.98 9.00 3.61
N GLY A 156 -22.46 9.93 2.82
CA GLY A 156 -22.44 11.36 3.15
C GLY A 156 -21.33 11.78 4.12
N VAL A 157 -20.41 10.87 4.47
CA VAL A 157 -19.19 11.16 5.24
C VAL A 157 -17.99 10.79 4.37
N ASN A 158 -16.95 11.63 4.36
CA ASN A 158 -15.73 11.32 3.60
C ASN A 158 -15.07 10.05 4.16
N ASP A 159 -14.38 9.26 3.34
CA ASP A 159 -13.61 8.10 3.81
C ASP A 159 -12.41 8.52 4.68
N VAL A 160 -11.84 7.60 5.47
CA VAL A 160 -10.68 7.95 6.32
C VAL A 160 -9.37 8.03 5.55
N GLY A 161 -9.35 7.55 4.30
CA GLY A 161 -8.16 7.52 3.46
C GLY A 161 -8.21 6.41 2.41
N ARG A 162 -7.06 6.16 1.80
CA ARG A 162 -6.82 5.11 0.79
C ARG A 162 -5.66 4.23 1.23
N VAL A 163 -5.77 2.94 0.97
CA VAL A 163 -4.81 1.93 1.43
C VAL A 163 -4.14 1.29 0.23
N TYR A 164 -2.82 1.13 0.29
CA TYR A 164 -2.03 0.52 -0.77
C TYR A 164 -1.13 -0.58 -0.20
N SER A 165 -1.21 -1.75 -0.80
CA SER A 165 -0.25 -2.84 -0.62
C SER A 165 0.87 -2.69 -1.63
N ILE A 166 2.11 -2.69 -1.15
CA ILE A 166 3.29 -2.45 -1.98
C ILE A 166 4.26 -3.61 -1.80
N LEU A 167 4.61 -4.24 -2.91
CA LEU A 167 5.64 -5.26 -2.98
C LEU A 167 6.81 -4.73 -3.78
N ILE A 168 8.01 -4.84 -3.19
CA ILE A 168 9.22 -4.27 -3.77
C ILE A 168 10.05 -5.39 -4.39
N PRO A 169 10.34 -5.36 -5.70
CA PRO A 169 11.33 -6.23 -6.30
C PRO A 169 12.76 -5.76 -6.03
N LYS A 170 13.73 -6.66 -6.19
CA LYS A 170 15.17 -6.33 -6.07
C LYS A 170 15.56 -5.18 -6.99
N THR A 171 15.11 -5.26 -8.23
CA THR A 171 15.20 -4.21 -9.25
C THR A 171 13.91 -4.14 -10.05
N GLY A 172 13.70 -3.09 -10.86
CA GLY A 172 12.53 -2.99 -11.73
C GLY A 172 11.36 -2.20 -11.13
N LYS A 173 10.13 -2.59 -11.47
CA LYS A 173 8.90 -1.82 -11.18
C LYS A 173 8.22 -2.34 -9.91
N LEU A 174 7.83 -1.43 -9.02
CA LEU A 174 7.05 -1.75 -7.83
C LEU A 174 5.72 -2.41 -8.22
N ASP A 175 5.30 -3.42 -7.45
CA ASP A 175 3.94 -3.93 -7.50
C ASP A 175 3.11 -3.19 -6.45
N VAL A 176 2.14 -2.41 -6.91
CA VAL A 176 1.30 -1.55 -6.07
C VAL A 176 -0.16 -1.90 -6.32
N VAL A 177 -0.88 -2.21 -5.26
CA VAL A 177 -2.30 -2.54 -5.29
C VAL A 177 -3.04 -1.61 -4.34
N GLU A 178 -4.02 -0.87 -4.85
CA GLU A 178 -4.97 -0.15 -3.99
C GLU A 178 -5.98 -1.14 -3.42
N GLU A 179 -6.06 -1.20 -2.10
CA GLU A 179 -6.92 -2.09 -1.34
C GLU A 179 -8.27 -1.42 -1.10
N ILE A 180 -9.05 -1.27 -2.18
CA ILE A 180 -10.32 -0.52 -2.22
C ILE A 180 -11.36 -1.00 -1.18
N TYR A 181 -11.19 -2.20 -0.63
CA TYR A 181 -12.12 -2.80 0.33
C TYR A 181 -11.89 -2.40 1.80
N VAL A 182 -10.82 -1.64 2.11
CA VAL A 182 -10.41 -1.40 3.50
C VAL A 182 -11.14 -0.21 4.13
N PHE A 183 -11.37 0.87 3.38
CA PHE A 183 -12.06 2.09 3.85
C PHE A 183 -13.24 2.54 2.98
N ASN A 184 -13.38 1.98 1.78
CA ASN A 184 -14.32 2.44 0.75
C ASN A 184 -15.35 1.34 0.38
N LEU A 185 -15.70 0.49 1.35
CA LEU A 185 -16.78 -0.51 1.25
C LEU A 185 -17.83 -0.30 2.33
#